data_AF-A0A6A4P0V4-F1
#
_entry.id   AF-A0A6A4P0V4-F1
#
_cell.length_a   1.000
_cell.length_b   1.000
_cell.length_c   1.000
_cell.angle_alpha   90.00
_cell.angle_beta   90.00
_cell.angle_gamma   90.00
#
_symmetry.space_group_name_H-M   'P 1'
#
loop_
_entity.id
_entity.type
_entity.pdbx_description
1 polymer ?
#
loop_
_entity_poly.entity_id
_entity_poly.type
_entity_poly.pdbx_seq_one_letter_code
_entity_poly.pdbx_strand_id
1 'polypeptide(L)'
;MNSSKVSFLFTLFMILIFSHSLIPASCQSLFESICKETLENEGACIQLMKSDPRIPSATNYVDLTNYILDMAIKKATEGQNYLLDLMKTNPSKAIHQCATIDYNGSISSFKTAKVDLTQDPPTASYDAKIAGDGPANCAEAIKAENINNPTIFDINKTMLLLSDIASFAANKVGRF
;
A
#
# COMPACT_ATOMS: atom_id res chain seq x y z
N MET A 1 -8.47 -57.40 46.80
CA MET A 1 -9.09 -56.57 45.75
C MET A 1 -8.59 -55.14 45.92
N ASN A 2 -7.44 -54.79 45.31
CA ASN A 2 -6.86 -53.43 45.40
C ASN A 2 -6.77 -52.86 43.99
N SER A 3 -7.82 -52.15 43.56
CA SER A 3 -7.80 -51.34 42.34
C SER A 3 -7.31 -49.94 42.71
N SER A 4 -6.00 -49.78 42.77
CA SER A 4 -5.35 -48.51 43.10
C SER A 4 -4.38 -48.12 41.98
N LYS A 5 -4.86 -48.03 40.74
CA LYS A 5 -4.07 -47.54 39.58
C LYS A 5 -4.88 -46.81 38.50
N VAL A 6 -6.01 -46.18 38.83
CA VAL A 6 -6.85 -45.46 37.82
C VAL A 6 -6.86 -43.93 38.02
N SER A 7 -6.08 -43.37 38.95
CA SER A 7 -6.17 -41.93 39.27
C SER A 7 -5.05 -41.03 38.72
N PHE A 8 -4.00 -41.57 38.08
CA PHE A 8 -2.88 -40.73 37.61
C PHE A 8 -2.89 -40.41 36.11
N LEU A 9 -3.59 -41.19 35.28
CA LEU A 9 -3.65 -40.91 33.83
C LEU A 9 -4.63 -39.78 33.49
N PHE A 10 -5.69 -39.58 34.28
CA PHE A 10 -6.71 -38.56 33.98
C PHE A 10 -6.26 -37.14 34.36
N THR A 11 -5.46 -36.99 35.41
CA THR A 11 -4.87 -35.69 35.80
C THR A 11 -3.79 -35.22 34.84
N LEU A 12 -3.02 -36.12 34.23
CA LEU A 12 -1.98 -35.77 33.26
C LEU A 12 -2.58 -35.27 31.92
N PHE A 13 -3.75 -35.79 31.53
CA PHE A 13 -4.46 -35.34 30.32
C PHE A 13 -5.05 -33.93 30.46
N MET A 14 -5.58 -33.57 31.63
CA MET A 14 -6.13 -32.22 31.87
C MET A 14 -5.07 -31.12 31.79
N ILE A 15 -3.82 -31.41 32.20
CA ILE A 15 -2.71 -30.42 32.15
C ILE A 15 -2.32 -30.11 30.69
N LEU A 16 -2.44 -31.07 29.78
CA LEU A 16 -2.09 -30.90 28.36
C LEU A 16 -3.14 -30.11 27.56
N ILE A 17 -4.36 -29.96 28.07
CA ILE A 17 -5.41 -29.17 27.42
C ILE A 17 -5.26 -27.68 27.76
N PHE A 18 -4.82 -27.33 28.97
CA PHE A 18 -4.53 -25.93 29.36
C PHE A 18 -3.22 -25.39 28.80
N SER A 19 -2.36 -26.23 28.23
CA SER A 19 -1.18 -25.81 27.47
C SER A 19 -1.46 -25.51 25.99
N HIS A 20 -2.72 -25.27 25.61
CA HIS A 20 -2.98 -24.42 24.44
C HIS A 20 -2.49 -23.02 24.80
N SER A 21 -1.18 -22.85 24.71
CA SER A 21 -0.53 -21.56 24.56
C SER A 21 -1.42 -20.76 23.64
N LEU A 22 -1.96 -19.66 24.16
CA LEU A 22 -2.54 -18.58 23.38
C LEU A 22 -1.64 -18.44 22.15
N ILE A 23 -2.10 -18.93 21.00
CA ILE A 23 -1.52 -18.51 19.73
C ILE A 23 -1.63 -17.00 19.85
N PRO A 24 -0.51 -16.25 19.92
CA PRO A 24 -0.62 -14.81 19.98
C PRO A 24 -1.48 -14.45 18.79
N ALA A 25 -2.68 -13.88 19.03
CA ALA A 25 -3.45 -13.27 17.97
C ALA A 25 -2.44 -12.39 17.28
N SER A 26 -2.05 -12.72 16.03
CA SER A 26 -0.85 -12.13 15.46
C SER A 26 -1.03 -10.64 15.61
N CYS A 27 -0.12 -9.98 16.34
CA CYS A 27 -0.15 -8.53 16.52
C CYS A 27 0.22 -7.92 15.17
N GLN A 28 -0.67 -8.09 14.20
CA GLN A 28 -0.52 -7.65 12.84
C GLN A 28 -0.55 -6.14 12.91
N SER A 29 0.53 -5.54 12.43
CA SER A 29 0.63 -4.09 12.39
C SER A 29 -0.41 -3.53 11.42
N LEU A 30 -0.78 -2.26 11.61
CA LEU A 30 -1.81 -1.62 10.78
C LEU A 30 -1.46 -1.68 9.29
N PHE A 31 -0.19 -1.44 8.92
CA PHE A 31 0.24 -1.49 7.52
C PHE A 31 0.22 -2.91 6.94
N GLU A 32 0.51 -3.94 7.75
CA GLU A 32 0.37 -5.34 7.30
C GLU A 32 -1.10 -5.69 7.04
N SER A 33 -2.04 -5.15 7.82
CA SER A 33 -3.47 -5.30 7.55
C SER A 33 -3.88 -4.64 6.23
N ILE A 34 -3.32 -3.47 5.91
CA ILE A 34 -3.52 -2.82 4.60
C ILE A 34 -2.91 -3.67 3.48
N CYS A 35 -1.66 -4.14 3.65
CA CYS A 35 -0.98 -4.90 2.61
C CYS A 35 -1.67 -6.22 2.26
N LYS A 36 -2.34 -6.85 3.23
CA LYS A 36 -3.14 -8.05 2.98
C LYS A 36 -4.29 -7.81 1.98
N GLU A 37 -4.81 -6.59 1.89
CA GLU A 37 -5.85 -6.22 0.91
C GLU A 37 -5.32 -6.10 -0.52
N THR A 38 -3.99 -6.03 -0.69
CA THR A 38 -3.35 -6.00 -2.02
C THR A 38 -3.12 -7.38 -2.64
N LEU A 39 -3.60 -8.45 -1.97
CA LEU A 39 -3.61 -9.83 -2.44
C LEU A 39 -2.24 -10.30 -2.93
N GLU A 40 -2.08 -10.59 -4.24
CA GLU A 40 -0.83 -11.05 -4.83
C GLU A 40 0.33 -10.05 -4.68
N ASN A 41 0.02 -8.78 -4.39
CA ASN A 41 1.01 -7.74 -4.16
C ASN A 41 1.37 -7.54 -2.67
N GLU A 42 0.88 -8.39 -1.75
CA GLU A 42 1.12 -8.25 -0.30
C GLU A 42 2.61 -8.11 0.03
N GLY A 43 3.46 -8.97 -0.55
CA GLY A 43 4.91 -8.91 -0.32
C GLY A 43 5.55 -7.62 -0.81
N ALA A 44 5.15 -7.14 -1.99
CA ALA A 44 5.63 -5.87 -2.55
C ALA A 44 5.14 -4.67 -1.74
N CYS A 45 3.89 -4.71 -1.28
CA CYS A 45 3.34 -3.72 -0.37
C CYS A 45 4.15 -3.64 0.93
N ILE A 46 4.42 -4.78 1.59
CA ILE A 46 5.19 -4.81 2.84
C ILE A 46 6.58 -4.21 2.65
N GLN A 47 7.27 -4.56 1.56
CA GLN A 47 8.58 -3.99 1.25
C GLN A 47 8.51 -2.47 1.04
N LEU A 48 7.49 -2.00 0.34
CA LEU A 48 7.27 -0.58 0.08
C LEU A 48 6.98 0.19 1.36
N MET A 49 6.08 -0.31 2.20
CA MET A 49 5.74 0.29 3.50
C MET A 49 6.96 0.40 4.41
N LYS A 50 7.84 -0.61 4.43
CA LYS A 50 9.08 -0.60 5.22
C LYS A 50 10.14 0.39 4.73
N SER A 51 9.98 0.97 3.53
CA SER A 51 10.92 1.97 3.02
C SER A 51 10.79 3.34 3.70
N ASP A 52 9.69 3.58 4.44
CA ASP A 52 9.53 4.74 5.31
C ASP A 52 9.33 4.27 6.76
N PRO A 53 10.26 4.57 7.68
CA PRO A 53 10.19 4.10 9.06
C PRO A 53 8.97 4.62 9.83
N ARG A 54 8.32 5.69 9.36
CA ARG A 54 7.11 6.24 9.99
C ARG A 54 5.92 5.29 9.84
N ILE A 55 5.83 4.57 8.72
CA ILE A 55 4.70 3.68 8.41
C ILE A 55 4.60 2.51 9.40
N PRO A 56 5.66 1.71 9.65
CA PRO A 56 5.62 0.66 10.67
C PRO A 56 5.40 1.17 12.10
N SER A 57 5.72 2.44 12.37
CA SER A 57 5.56 3.05 13.70
C SER A 57 4.17 3.62 13.96
N ALA A 58 3.30 3.71 12.95
CA ALA A 58 1.98 4.30 13.08
C ALA A 58 1.07 3.48 14.01
N THR A 59 0.45 4.14 14.97
CA THR A 59 -0.42 3.52 16.00
C THR A 59 -1.90 3.64 15.70
N ASN A 60 -2.28 4.43 14.69
CA ASN A 60 -3.65 4.61 14.23
C ASN A 60 -3.70 4.79 12.70
N TYR A 61 -4.89 4.59 12.12
CA TYR A 61 -5.08 4.66 10.67
C TYR A 61 -4.96 6.07 10.09
N VAL A 62 -5.19 7.13 10.86
CA VAL A 62 -5.04 8.51 10.39
C VAL A 62 -3.57 8.82 10.14
N ASP A 63 -2.70 8.54 11.11
CA ASP A 63 -1.26 8.74 10.96
C ASP A 63 -0.68 7.82 9.89
N LEU A 64 -1.06 6.53 9.90
CA LEU A 64 -0.65 5.56 8.88
C LEU A 64 -0.98 6.07 7.47
N THR A 65 -2.24 6.48 7.24
CA THR A 65 -2.68 6.92 5.92
C THR A 65 -1.99 8.21 5.50
N ASN A 66 -1.76 9.15 6.42
CA ASN A 66 -0.97 10.35 6.14
C ASN A 66 0.46 10.03 5.69
N TYR A 67 1.12 9.07 6.36
CA TYR A 67 2.48 8.65 5.98
C TYR A 67 2.51 7.93 4.62
N ILE A 68 1.50 7.11 4.32
CA ILE A 68 1.34 6.47 3.01
C ILE A 68 1.13 7.52 1.91
N LEU A 69 0.25 8.51 2.14
CA LEU A 69 -0.01 9.58 1.18
C LEU A 69 1.23 10.47 0.97
N ASP A 70 2.00 10.76 2.02
CA ASP A 70 3.31 11.42 1.91
C ASP A 70 4.27 10.63 1.01
N MET A 71 4.37 9.32 1.23
CA MET A 71 5.21 8.43 0.41
C MET A 71 4.73 8.43 -1.05
N ALA A 72 3.42 8.34 -1.29
CA ALA A 72 2.83 8.33 -2.61
C ALA A 72 3.12 9.64 -3.37
N ILE A 73 2.92 10.80 -2.73
CA ILE A 73 3.25 12.11 -3.31
C ILE A 73 4.74 12.20 -3.64
N LYS A 74 5.61 11.77 -2.73
CA LYS A 74 7.08 11.78 -2.94
C LYS A 74 7.47 10.93 -4.14
N LYS A 75 7.02 9.67 -4.19
CA LYS A 75 7.35 8.74 -5.29
C LYS A 75 6.74 9.15 -6.62
N ALA A 76 5.52 9.70 -6.63
CA ALA A 76 4.92 10.26 -7.82
C ALA A 76 5.76 11.44 -8.36
N THR A 77 6.21 12.32 -7.47
CA THR A 77 7.07 13.46 -7.84
C THR A 77 8.43 13.00 -8.37
N GLU A 78 9.05 12.00 -7.73
CA GLU A 78 10.30 11.39 -8.19
C GLU A 78 10.14 10.75 -9.58
N GLY A 79 9.05 9.99 -9.79
CA GLY A 79 8.72 9.39 -11.09
C GLY A 79 8.47 10.44 -12.18
N GLN A 80 7.75 11.51 -11.84
CA GLN A 80 7.54 12.64 -12.74
C GLN A 80 8.86 13.30 -13.14
N ASN A 81 9.74 13.58 -12.17
CA ASN A 81 11.04 14.20 -12.44
C ASN A 81 11.89 13.32 -13.35
N TYR A 82 11.89 12.00 -13.15
CA TYR A 82 12.55 11.07 -14.05
C TYR A 82 12.02 11.20 -15.49
N LEU A 83 10.70 11.26 -15.67
CA LEU A 83 10.08 11.41 -17.00
C LEU A 83 10.39 12.78 -17.64
N LEU A 84 10.41 13.86 -16.84
CA LEU A 84 10.79 15.21 -17.27
C LEU A 84 12.27 15.30 -17.70
N ASP A 85 13.16 14.54 -17.06
CA ASP A 85 14.55 14.46 -17.48
C ASP A 85 14.71 13.58 -18.72
N LEU A 86 14.01 12.44 -18.77
CA LEU A 86 14.05 11.52 -19.90
C LEU A 86 13.56 12.17 -21.19
N MET A 87 12.52 13.02 -21.15
CA MET A 87 12.03 13.69 -22.36
C MET A 87 13.06 14.65 -22.99
N LYS A 88 14.08 15.09 -22.25
CA LYS A 88 15.16 15.94 -22.79
C LYS A 88 16.09 15.16 -23.72
N THR A 89 16.33 13.88 -23.42
CA THR A 89 17.23 13.02 -24.19
C THR A 89 16.48 12.10 -25.16
N ASN A 90 15.23 11.78 -24.86
CA ASN A 90 14.39 10.83 -25.59
C ASN A 90 12.99 11.44 -25.79
N PRO A 91 12.85 12.46 -26.66
CA PRO A 91 11.57 13.11 -26.88
C PRO A 91 10.57 12.15 -27.52
N SER A 92 9.41 12.01 -26.89
CA SER A 92 8.28 11.16 -27.31
C SER A 92 6.98 11.83 -26.87
N LYS A 93 5.89 11.64 -27.61
CA LYS A 93 4.59 12.20 -27.21
C LYS A 93 4.07 11.49 -25.96
N ALA A 94 4.25 10.17 -25.88
CA ALA A 94 3.93 9.36 -24.70
C ALA A 94 4.72 9.82 -23.46
N ILE A 95 6.04 9.99 -23.55
CA ILE A 95 6.84 10.45 -22.39
C ILE A 95 6.42 11.86 -21.97
N HIS A 96 6.15 12.75 -22.94
CA HIS A 96 5.64 14.08 -22.64
C HIS A 96 4.28 14.04 -21.92
N GLN A 97 3.34 13.23 -22.40
CA GLN A 97 2.03 13.04 -21.77
C GLN A 97 2.18 12.50 -20.33
N CYS A 98 2.98 11.46 -20.15
CA CYS A 98 3.30 10.90 -18.83
C CYS A 98 3.82 11.99 -17.88
N ALA A 99 4.84 12.75 -18.31
CA ALA A 99 5.55 13.71 -17.48
C ALA A 99 4.71 14.95 -17.12
N THR A 100 3.85 15.42 -18.02
CA THR A 100 3.22 16.74 -17.93
C THR A 100 1.71 16.72 -17.69
N ILE A 101 1.05 15.58 -17.89
CA ILE A 101 -0.40 15.44 -17.73
C ILE A 101 -0.68 14.36 -16.70
N ASP A 102 -0.26 13.13 -16.99
CA ASP A 102 -0.68 11.96 -16.22
C ASP A 102 -0.18 12.03 -14.77
N TYR A 103 1.13 12.26 -14.57
CA TYR A 103 1.70 12.37 -13.23
C TYR A 103 1.29 13.65 -12.49
N ASN A 104 0.97 14.73 -13.21
CA ASN A 104 0.38 15.92 -12.58
C ASN A 104 -1.00 15.59 -11.97
N GLY A 105 -1.83 14.83 -12.70
CA GLY A 105 -3.10 14.33 -12.21
C GLY A 105 -2.93 13.47 -10.95
N SER A 106 -2.07 12.45 -11.01
CA SER A 106 -1.81 11.57 -9.87
C SER A 106 -1.34 12.32 -8.62
N ILE A 107 -0.37 13.23 -8.77
CA ILE A 107 0.14 14.03 -7.66
C ILE A 107 -0.96 14.91 -7.07
N SER A 108 -1.79 15.53 -7.91
CA SER A 108 -2.92 16.34 -7.46
C SER A 108 -3.93 15.51 -6.67
N SER A 109 -4.33 14.34 -7.19
CA SER A 109 -5.28 13.46 -6.53
C SER A 109 -4.77 12.96 -5.18
N PHE A 110 -3.50 12.58 -5.05
CA PHE A 110 -2.94 12.22 -3.74
C PHE A 110 -2.92 13.39 -2.75
N LYS A 111 -2.68 14.62 -3.22
CA LYS A 111 -2.74 15.81 -2.38
C LYS A 111 -4.17 16.09 -1.90
N THR A 112 -5.16 15.97 -2.79
CA THR A 112 -6.58 16.11 -2.43
C THR A 112 -6.98 15.04 -1.41
N ALA A 113 -6.65 13.77 -1.67
CA ALA A 113 -6.90 12.67 -0.74
C ALA A 113 -6.34 12.96 0.66
N LYS A 114 -5.15 13.56 0.74
CA LYS A 114 -4.54 13.95 2.02
C LYS A 114 -5.30 15.07 2.72
N VAL A 115 -5.79 16.07 2.00
CA VAL A 115 -6.60 17.17 2.56
C VAL A 115 -7.93 16.65 3.09
N ASP A 116 -8.55 15.71 2.37
CA ASP A 116 -9.89 15.21 2.68
C ASP A 116 -9.88 14.10 3.73
N LEU A 117 -8.73 13.47 4.00
CA LEU A 117 -8.61 12.28 4.86
C LEU A 117 -9.35 12.37 6.19
N THR A 118 -9.31 13.52 6.87
CA THR A 118 -9.98 13.70 8.17
C THR A 118 -11.35 14.37 8.06
N GLN A 119 -11.69 14.91 6.90
CA GLN A 119 -12.95 15.63 6.65
C GLN A 119 -14.00 14.71 6.04
N ASP A 120 -13.58 13.91 5.06
CA ASP A 120 -14.38 12.94 4.31
C ASP A 120 -13.49 11.76 3.86
N PRO A 121 -13.22 10.79 4.75
CA PRO A 121 -12.37 9.64 4.43
C PRO A 121 -12.84 8.80 3.22
N PRO A 122 -14.15 8.59 2.97
CA PRO A 122 -14.62 7.99 1.73
C PRO A 122 -14.17 8.74 0.47
N THR A 123 -14.28 10.07 0.45
CA THR A 123 -13.79 10.89 -0.68
C THR A 123 -12.27 10.81 -0.80
N ALA A 124 -11.54 10.87 0.32
CA ALA A 124 -10.09 10.69 0.31
C ALA A 124 -9.65 9.34 -0.26
N SER A 125 -10.38 8.27 0.07
CA SER A 125 -10.16 6.93 -0.48
C SER A 125 -10.40 6.86 -1.99
N TYR A 126 -11.47 7.51 -2.45
CA TYR A 126 -11.76 7.64 -3.87
C TYR A 126 -10.67 8.41 -4.62
N ASP A 127 -10.25 9.57 -4.10
CA ASP A 127 -9.19 10.37 -4.72
C ASP A 127 -7.84 9.63 -4.74
N ALA A 128 -7.51 8.90 -3.67
CA ALA A 128 -6.32 8.05 -3.64
C ALA A 128 -6.37 6.96 -4.71
N LYS A 129 -7.56 6.41 -5.00
CA LYS A 129 -7.75 5.43 -6.08
C LYS A 129 -7.66 6.06 -7.47
N ILE A 130 -8.25 7.24 -7.66
CA ILE A 130 -8.16 8.01 -8.92
C ILE A 130 -6.71 8.41 -9.24
N ALA A 131 -5.87 8.59 -8.23
CA ALA A 131 -4.45 8.85 -8.46
C ALA A 131 -3.73 7.74 -9.26
N GLY A 132 -4.30 6.53 -9.35
CA GLY A 132 -3.82 5.44 -10.20
C GLY A 132 -4.10 5.62 -11.69
N ASP A 133 -4.98 6.53 -12.09
CA ASP A 133 -5.31 6.77 -13.50
C ASP A 133 -4.11 7.31 -14.28
N GLY A 134 -3.31 8.18 -13.67
CA GLY A 134 -2.09 8.70 -14.29
C GLY A 134 -1.08 7.61 -14.69
N PRO A 135 -0.56 6.77 -13.77
CA PRO A 135 0.37 5.71 -14.15
C PRO A 135 -0.27 4.66 -15.09
N ALA A 136 -1.59 4.43 -15.03
CA ALA A 136 -2.28 3.57 -15.99
C ALA A 136 -2.25 4.16 -17.41
N ASN A 137 -2.70 5.41 -17.57
CA ASN A 137 -2.70 6.13 -18.84
C ASN A 137 -1.28 6.26 -19.42
N CYS A 138 -0.30 6.54 -18.56
CA CYS A 138 1.10 6.58 -18.96
C CYS A 138 1.57 5.22 -19.48
N ALA A 139 1.24 4.12 -18.79
CA ALA A 139 1.62 2.78 -19.25
C ALA A 139 1.01 2.44 -20.62
N GLU A 140 -0.24 2.82 -20.85
CA GLU A 140 -0.91 2.65 -22.14
C GLU A 140 -0.25 3.47 -23.26
N ALA A 141 0.06 4.75 -23.00
CA ALA A 141 0.73 5.62 -23.97
C ALA A 141 2.14 5.11 -24.34
N ILE A 142 2.93 4.70 -23.35
CA ILE A 142 4.28 4.14 -23.54
C ILE A 142 4.23 2.86 -24.36
N LYS A 143 3.25 2.00 -24.09
CA LYS A 143 3.01 0.78 -24.87
C LYS A 143 2.59 1.08 -26.29
N ALA A 144 1.71 2.07 -26.51
CA ALA A 144 1.25 2.47 -27.83
C ALA A 144 2.39 2.99 -28.73
N GLU A 145 3.42 3.61 -28.14
CA GLU A 145 4.63 4.02 -28.86
C GLU A 145 5.72 2.95 -28.93
N ASN A 146 5.48 1.74 -28.42
CA ASN A 146 6.45 0.64 -28.35
C ASN A 146 7.75 1.02 -27.61
N ILE A 147 7.66 1.90 -26.61
CA ILE A 147 8.80 2.31 -25.80
C ILE A 147 9.10 1.21 -24.79
N ASN A 148 10.27 0.59 -24.89
CA ASN A 148 10.75 -0.41 -23.94
C ASN A 148 11.73 0.23 -22.96
N ASN A 149 11.19 0.83 -21.89
CA ASN A 149 11.99 1.39 -20.80
C ASN A 149 11.55 0.75 -19.46
N PRO A 150 12.35 -0.17 -18.89
CA PRO A 150 11.98 -0.89 -17.67
C PRO A 150 11.77 0.04 -16.48
N THR A 151 12.52 1.15 -16.40
CA THR A 151 12.36 2.13 -15.33
C THR A 151 10.97 2.77 -15.36
N ILE A 152 10.44 3.11 -16.55
CA ILE A 152 9.08 3.66 -16.66
C ILE A 152 8.05 2.64 -16.19
N PHE A 153 8.21 1.37 -16.57
CA PHE A 153 7.31 0.29 -16.16
C PHE A 153 7.32 0.10 -14.64
N ASP A 154 8.49 0.11 -14.02
CA ASP A 154 8.63 -0.05 -12.56
C ASP A 154 8.03 1.14 -11.80
N ILE A 155 8.22 2.38 -12.29
CA ILE A 155 7.59 3.57 -11.69
C ILE A 155 6.07 3.45 -11.79
N ASN A 156 5.52 3.16 -12.97
CA ASN A 156 4.06 3.05 -13.15
C ASN A 156 3.47 1.93 -12.28
N LYS A 157 4.10 0.76 -12.23
CA LYS A 157 3.67 -0.36 -11.37
C LYS A 157 3.69 0.01 -9.89
N THR A 158 4.76 0.67 -9.44
CA THR A 158 4.88 1.12 -8.04
C THR A 158 3.79 2.13 -7.69
N MET A 159 3.48 3.05 -8.60
CA MET A 159 2.47 4.08 -8.37
C MET A 159 1.04 3.52 -8.39
N LEU A 160 0.74 2.54 -9.25
CA LEU A 160 -0.53 1.81 -9.20
C LEU A 160 -0.72 1.11 -7.85
N LEU A 161 0.33 0.42 -7.37
CA LEU A 161 0.28 -0.22 -6.06
C LEU A 161 0.10 0.81 -4.92
N LEU A 162 0.76 1.96 -4.97
CA LEU A 162 0.57 3.03 -3.96
C LEU A 162 -0.84 3.61 -3.97
N SER A 163 -1.46 3.74 -5.14
CA SER A 163 -2.84 4.19 -5.26
C SER A 163 -3.79 3.22 -4.54
N ASP A 164 -3.63 1.92 -4.75
CA ASP A 164 -4.42 0.89 -4.06
C ASP A 164 -4.20 0.91 -2.54
N ILE A 165 -2.94 0.92 -2.11
CA ILE A 165 -2.57 0.95 -0.69
C ILE A 165 -3.16 2.19 0.00
N ALA A 166 -3.04 3.37 -0.62
CA ALA A 166 -3.55 4.62 -0.08
C ALA A 166 -5.08 4.62 0.02
N SER A 167 -5.77 4.07 -0.99
CA SER A 167 -7.23 3.92 -0.97
C SER A 167 -7.69 2.97 0.14
N PHE A 168 -7.06 1.80 0.27
CA PHE A 168 -7.37 0.87 1.36
C PHE A 168 -7.11 1.47 2.74
N ALA A 169 -6.01 2.21 2.91
CA ALA A 169 -5.70 2.90 4.16
C ALA A 169 -6.75 3.97 4.52
N ALA A 170 -7.11 4.84 3.57
CA ALA A 170 -8.14 5.85 3.78
C ALA A 170 -9.52 5.24 4.10
N ASN A 171 -9.87 4.11 3.47
CA ASN A 171 -11.09 3.36 3.79
C ASN A 171 -11.15 2.87 5.25
N LYS A 172 -10.00 2.63 5.90
CA LYS A 172 -9.96 2.25 7.32
C LYS A 172 -10.24 3.42 8.26
N VAL A 173 -9.95 4.65 7.84
CA VAL A 173 -10.23 5.85 8.66
C VAL A 173 -11.74 6.10 8.77
N GLY A 174 -12.50 5.83 7.72
CA GLY A 174 -13.96 6.06 7.69
C GLY A 174 -14.82 4.97 8.36
N ARG A 175 -14.24 3.91 8.91
CA ARG A 175 -14.98 2.82 9.57
C ARG A 175 -14.85 2.95 11.09
N PHE A 176 -15.84 3.58 11.71
CA PHE A 176 -16.05 3.56 13.16
C PHE A 176 -17.17 2.58 13.52
#